data_AF-A0A9E3SXN7-F1
#
_entry.id   AF-A0A9E3SXN7-F1
#
_cell.length_a   1.000
_cell.length_b   1.000
_cell.length_c   1.000
_cell.angle_alpha   90.00
_cell.angle_beta   90.00
_cell.angle_gamma   90.00
#
_symmetry.space_group_name_H-M   'P 1'
#
loop_
_entity.id
_entity.type
_entity.pdbx_description
1 polymer ?
#
loop_
_entity_poly.entity_id
_entity_poly.type
_entity_poly.pdbx_seq_one_letter_code
_entity_poly.pdbx_strand_id
1 'polypeptide(L)' 'MGMTSIPMMCLQEMEVKGSLSHCIRVAVFTNLSEDKEVKHVYLKEAKKLRPDLV' A
#
# COMPACT_ATOMS: atom_id res chain seq x y z
N MET A 1 -12.83 4.77 -12.00
CA MET A 1 -11.60 5.54 -11.68
C MET A 1 -10.85 5.79 -12.97
N GLY A 2 -10.46 7.04 -13.25
CA GLY A 2 -9.88 7.49 -14.52
C GLY A 2 -8.36 7.62 -14.50
N MET A 3 -7.65 6.65 -13.91
CA MET A 3 -6.18 6.65 -13.84
C MET A 3 -5.58 6.18 -15.18
N THR A 4 -5.98 6.79 -16.29
CA THR A 4 -5.57 6.40 -17.65
C THR A 4 -4.25 7.02 -18.08
N SER A 5 -3.82 8.09 -17.42
CA SER A 5 -2.58 8.84 -17.71
C SER A 5 -1.46 8.61 -16.69
N ILE A 6 -1.69 7.78 -15.68
CA ILE A 6 -0.71 7.53 -14.61
C ILE A 6 0.07 6.25 -14.95
N PRO A 7 1.41 6.27 -14.96
CA PRO A 7 2.18 5.05 -15.15
C PRO A 7 1.95 4.10 -13.98
N MET A 8 1.65 2.84 -14.29
CA MET A 8 1.37 1.80 -13.32
C MET A 8 2.19 0.56 -13.63
N MET A 9 2.64 -0.12 -12.59
CA MET A 9 3.25 -1.44 -12.69
C MET A 9 2.70 -2.34 -11.60
N CYS A 10 2.58 -3.63 -11.90
CA CYS A 10 2.22 -4.65 -10.93
C CYS A 10 3.38 -5.63 -10.78
N LEU A 11 3.56 -6.12 -9.56
CA LEU A 11 4.58 -7.08 -9.20
C LEU A 11 3.92 -8.16 -8.36
N GLN A 12 4.43 -9.38 -8.47
CA GLN A 12 4.07 -10.44 -7.53
C GLN A 12 4.87 -10.24 -6.24
N GLU A 13 4.17 -10.22 -5.12
CA GLU A 13 4.79 -10.17 -3.79
C GLU A 13 5.59 -11.46 -3.52
N MET A 14 6.64 -11.35 -2.71
CA MET A 14 7.36 -12.52 -2.21
C MET A 14 6.43 -13.47 -1.46
N GLU A 15 6.52 -14.76 -1.77
CA GLU A 15 5.81 -15.79 -1.02
C GLU A 15 6.54 -16.09 0.30
N VAL A 16 5.99 -15.60 1.41
CA VAL A 16 6.52 -15.85 2.76
C VAL A 16 5.56 -16.75 3.52
N LYS A 17 6.08 -17.82 4.14
CA LYS A 17 5.27 -18.75 4.95
C LYS A 17 4.56 -18.01 6.08
N GLY A 18 3.24 -18.17 6.18
CA GLY A 18 2.40 -17.49 7.17
C GLY A 18 2.10 -16.02 6.85
N SER A 19 2.47 -15.54 5.65
CA SER A 19 2.07 -14.21 5.19
C SER A 19 0.56 -14.10 4.94
N LEU A 20 0.07 -12.86 4.94
CA LEU A 20 -1.34 -12.58 4.73
C LEU A 20 -1.76 -12.97 3.30
N SER A 21 -2.71 -13.91 3.20
CA SER A 21 -3.28 -14.35 1.93
C SER A 21 -4.16 -13.27 1.30
N HIS A 22 -4.24 -13.27 -0.03
CA HIS A 22 -5.06 -12.35 -0.83
C HIS A 22 -4.84 -10.86 -0.49
N CYS A 23 -3.62 -10.49 -0.13
CA CYS A 23 -3.24 -9.13 0.21
C CYS A 23 -2.79 -8.36 -1.04
N ILE A 24 -3.44 -7.23 -1.32
CA ILE A 24 -2.99 -6.27 -2.34
C ILE A 24 -2.24 -5.15 -1.61
N ARG A 25 -1.02 -4.85 -2.07
CA ARG A 25 -0.23 -3.71 -1.60
C ARG A 25 -0.10 -2.69 -2.71
N VAL A 26 -0.16 -1.41 -2.36
CA VAL A 26 -0.02 -0.29 -3.29
C VAL A 26 1.08 0.63 -2.77
N ALA A 27 2.10 0.84 -3.58
CA ALA A 27 3.08 1.89 -3.37
C ALA A 27 2.74 3.04 -4.33
N VAL A 28 2.54 4.24 -3.79
CA VAL A 28 2.25 5.44 -4.57
C VAL A 28 3.42 6.39 -4.44
N PHE A 29 4.05 6.71 -5.57
CA PHE A 29 5.04 7.76 -5.65
C PHE A 29 4.32 9.04 -6.06
N THR A 30 4.38 10.05 -5.19
CA THR A 30 3.76 11.35 -5.45
C THR A 30 4.64 12.46 -4.89
N ASN A 31 4.63 13.60 -5.56
CA ASN A 31 5.22 14.82 -5.02
C ASN A 31 4.25 15.37 -3.97
N LEU A 32 4.76 15.68 -2.78
CA LEU A 32 4.02 16.33 -1.70
C LEU A 32 4.71 17.63 -1.34
N SER A 33 3.92 18.61 -0.91
CA SER A 33 4.44 19.82 -0.27
C SER A 33 5.08 19.47 1.07
N GLU A 34 6.07 20.25 1.51
CA GLU A 34 6.84 19.98 2.74
C GLU A 34 5.98 19.95 4.01
N ASP A 35 4.84 20.65 4.02
CA ASP A 35 3.89 20.69 5.15
C ASP A 35 3.01 19.44 5.27
N LYS A 36 3.09 18.51 4.31
CA LYS A 36 2.19 17.35 4.23
C LYS A 36 2.81 16.11 4.86
N GLU A 37 2.12 15.56 5.85
CA GLU A 37 2.44 14.26 6.41
C GLU A 37 1.80 13.10 5.60
N VAL A 38 2.57 12.04 5.41
CA VAL A 38 2.09 10.82 4.74
C VAL A 38 1.30 9.95 5.72
N LYS A 39 0.05 9.64 5.39
CA LYS A 39 -0.78 8.70 6.14
C LYS A 39 -0.88 7.37 5.40
N HIS A 40 -0.22 6.34 5.91
CA HIS A 40 -0.33 4.99 5.37
C HIS A 40 -1.65 4.34 5.80
N VAL A 41 -2.39 3.78 4.86
CA VAL A 41 -3.72 3.20 5.11
C VAL A 41 -3.68 1.68 5.00
N TYR A 42 -4.07 0.99 6.07
CA TYR A 42 -4.19 -0.47 6.13
C TYR A 42 -5.64 -0.85 6.40
N LEU A 43 -6.24 -1.61 5.50
CA LEU A 43 -7.66 -1.97 5.56
C LEU A 43 -7.84 -3.47 5.81
N LYS A 44 -9.00 -3.85 6.38
CA LYS A 44 -9.37 -5.25 6.65
C LYS A 44 -8.27 -5.96 7.46
N GLU A 45 -7.93 -7.20 7.10
CA GLU A 45 -6.88 -7.99 7.73
C GLU A 45 -5.48 -7.38 7.62
N ALA A 46 -5.23 -6.48 6.64
CA ALA A 46 -3.94 -5.85 6.47
C ALA A 46 -3.57 -4.91 7.62
N LYS A 47 -4.52 -4.51 8.48
CA LYS A 47 -4.24 -3.77 9.73
C LYS A 47 -3.22 -4.49 10.61
N LYS A 48 -3.23 -5.83 10.61
CA LYS A 48 -2.29 -6.66 11.38
C LYS A 48 -0.82 -6.51 10.94
N LEU A 49 -0.58 -5.97 9.74
CA LEU A 49 0.77 -5.74 9.21
C LEU A 49 1.44 -4.50 9.82
N ARG A 50 0.66 -3.58 10.39
CA ARG A 50 1.14 -2.36 11.07
C ARG A 50 0.43 -2.19 12.42
N PRO A 51 0.79 -3.00 13.43
CA PRO A 51 0.17 -2.93 14.75
C PRO A 51 0.44 -1.59 15.45
N ASP A 52 1.44 -0.83 15.02
CA ASP A 52 1.78 0.50 15.51
C ASP A 52 0.83 1.62 15.03
N LEU A 53 -0.03 1.33 14.03
CA LEU A 53 -1.02 2.28 13.50
C LEU A 53 -2.45 2.00 14.01
N VAL A 54 -2.64 1.01 14.88
CA VAL A 54 -3.93 0.58 15.44
C VAL A 54 -4.02 0.95 16.92
#